data_AF-A0A916CLG3-F1
#
_entry.id   AF-A0A916CLG3-F1
#
_cell.length_a   1.000
_cell.length_b   1.000
_cell.length_c   1.000
_cell.angle_alpha   90.00
_cell.angle_beta   90.00
_cell.angle_gamma   90.00
#
_symmetry.space_group_name_H-M   'P 1'
#
loop_
_entity.id
_entity.type
_entity.pdbx_description
1 polymer ?
#
loop_
_entity_poly.entity_id
_entity_poly.type
_entity_poly.pdbx_seq_one_letter_code
_entity_poly.pdbx_strand_id
1 'polypeptide(L)' 'MLKLCPVCQQELVTINYLSFQVDTCSKCGGMWLEAQVLEEIITAVIAMTRRM' A
#
# COMPACT_ATOMS: atom_id res chain seq x y z
N MET A 1 -9.31 -1.59 -15.44
CA MET A 1 -8.40 -2.75 -15.40
C MET A 1 -8.46 -3.31 -13.99
N LEU A 2 -8.80 -4.60 -13.83
CA LEU A 2 -9.04 -5.22 -12.53
C LEU A 2 -7.70 -5.68 -11.92
N LYS A 3 -7.39 -5.24 -10.70
CA LYS A 3 -6.24 -5.75 -9.93
C LYS A 3 -6.71 -6.88 -9.03
N LEU A 4 -6.16 -8.08 -9.22
CA LEU A 4 -6.49 -9.26 -8.42
C LEU A 4 -5.38 -9.56 -7.42
N CYS A 5 -5.77 -9.94 -6.20
CA CYS A 5 -4.84 -10.48 -5.21
C CYS A 5 -4.19 -11.75 -5.76
N PRO A 6 -2.85 -11.87 -5.78
CA PRO A 6 -2.19 -13.07 -6.32
C PRO A 6 -2.38 -14.31 -5.44
N VAL A 7 -2.71 -14.13 -4.16
CA VAL A 7 -2.90 -15.23 -3.19
C VAL A 7 -4.33 -15.77 -3.27
N CYS A 8 -5.32 -14.88 -3.35
CA CYS A 8 -6.73 -15.24 -3.17
C CYS A 8 -7.59 -15.07 -4.42
N GLN A 9 -7.05 -14.43 -5.46
CA GLN A 9 -7.73 -14.04 -6.71
C GLN A 9 -8.96 -13.14 -6.51
N GLN A 10 -9.12 -12.53 -5.33
CA GLN A 10 -10.14 -11.52 -5.06
C GLN A 10 -9.70 -10.17 -5.63
N GLU A 11 -10.66 -9.38 -6.14
CA GLU A 11 -10.40 -8.00 -6.53
C GLU A 11 -9.86 -7.20 -5.33
N LEU A 12 -8.79 -6.44 -5.58
CA LEU A 12 -8.24 -5.54 -4.57
C LEU A 12 -9.14 -4.32 -4.41
N VAL A 13 -9.25 -3.85 -3.18
CA VAL A 13 -10.00 -2.65 -2.83
C VAL A 13 -9.00 -1.54 -2.52
N THR A 14 -9.15 -0.40 -3.21
CA THR A 14 -8.35 0.78 -2.92
C THR A 14 -8.85 1.45 -1.65
N ILE A 15 -7.92 1.70 -0.72
CA ILE A 15 -8.19 2.42 0.53
C ILE A 15 -7.23 3.59 0.68
N ASN A 16 -7.66 4.57 1.48
CA ASN A 16 -6.76 5.62 1.97
C ASN A 16 -6.18 5.16 3.31
N TYR A 17 -4.88 4.91 3.34
CA TYR A 17 -4.13 4.61 4.55
C TYR A 17 -3.26 5.81 4.91
N LEU A 18 -3.65 6.53 5.96
CA LEU A 18 -3.10 7.86 6.26
C LEU A 18 -3.25 8.78 5.04
N SER A 19 -2.13 9.24 4.47
CA SER A 19 -2.09 10.10 3.29
C SER A 19 -1.82 9.33 1.99
N PHE A 20 -1.74 8.00 2.04
CA PHE A 20 -1.37 7.15 0.90
C PHE A 20 -2.55 6.36 0.38
N GLN A 21 -2.68 6.30 -0.94
CA GLN A 21 -3.64 5.42 -1.60
C GLN A 21 -2.99 4.06 -1.83
N VAL A 22 -3.58 3.00 -1.27
CA VAL A 22 -3.04 1.64 -1.35
C VAL A 22 -4.14 0.65 -1.69
N ASP A 23 -3.79 -0.43 -2.39
CA ASP A 23 -4.71 -1.50 -2.73
C ASP A 23 -4.59 -2.61 -1.68
N THR A 24 -5.72 -3.08 -1.14
CA THR A 24 -5.74 -4.15 -0.14
C THR A 24 -6.72 -5.27 -0.49
N CYS A 25 -6.36 -6.49 -0.13
CA CYS A 25 -7.24 -7.64 -0.24
C CYS A 25 -8.09 -7.77 1.02
N SER A 26 -9.40 -7.55 0.91
CA SER A 26 -10.35 -7.69 2.02
C SER A 26 -10.47 -9.13 2.57
N LYS A 27 -9.97 -10.12 1.84
CA LYS A 27 -10.03 -11.54 2.24
C LYS A 27 -8.81 -12.00 3.03
N CYS A 28 -7.59 -11.65 2.62
CA CYS A 28 -6.35 -12.11 3.28
C CYS A 28 -5.53 -11.02 3.95
N GLY A 29 -5.91 -9.74 3.79
CA GLY A 29 -5.19 -8.60 4.36
C GLY A 29 -3.90 -8.23 3.60
N GLY A 30 -3.61 -8.86 2.46
CA GLY A 30 -2.48 -8.47 1.62
C GLY A 30 -2.57 -7.01 1.17
N MET A 31 -1.44 -6.30 1.15
CA MET A 31 -1.33 -4.92 0.66
C MET A 31 -0.48 -4.89 -0.60
N TRP A 32 -0.95 -4.16 -1.60
CA TRP A 32 -0.28 -3.93 -2.86
C TRP A 32 0.02 -2.45 -3.00
N LEU A 33 1.31 -2.14 -3.13
CA LEU A 33 1.84 -0.78 -3.21
C LEU A 33 2.39 -0.55 -4.61
N GLU A 34 2.04 0.58 -5.21
CA GLU A 34 2.75 1.06 -6.40
C GLU A 34 4.15 1.55 -5.99
N ALA A 35 5.11 1.49 -6.91
CA ALA A 35 6.50 1.84 -6.62
C ALA A 35 6.65 3.27 -6.08
N GLN A 36 5.92 4.23 -6.65
CA GLN A 36 5.95 5.63 -6.21
C GLN A 36 5.45 5.79 -4.78
N VAL A 37 4.35 5.08 -4.42
CA VAL A 37 3.79 5.13 -3.06
C VAL A 37 4.78 4.54 -2.05
N LEU A 38 5.47 3.45 -2.41
CA LEU A 38 6.50 2.86 -1.56
C LEU A 38 7.67 3.84 -1.33
N GLU A 39 8.13 4.51 -2.37
CA GLU A 39 9.20 5.53 -2.28
C GLU A 39 8.80 6.70 -1.36
N GLU A 40 7.57 7.18 -1.46
CA GLU A 40 7.03 8.24 -0.60
C GLU A 40 6.98 7.80 0.88
N ILE A 41 6.50 6.58 1.14
CA ILE A 41 6.46 5.99 2.49
C ILE A 41 7.87 5.88 3.07
N ILE A 42 8.82 5.33 2.32
CA ILE A 42 10.21 5.18 2.77
C ILE A 42 10.82 6.56 3.09
N THR A 43 10.61 7.54 2.22
CA THR A 43 11.10 8.91 2.42
C THR A 43 10.52 9.53 3.69
N ALA A 44 9.21 9.38 3.92
CA ALA A 44 8.55 9.86 5.12
C ALA A 44 9.11 9.20 6.39
N VAL A 45 9.27 7.87 6.39
CA VAL A 45 9.82 7.12 7.53
C VAL A 45 11.27 7.52 7.83
N ILE A 46 12.10 7.70 6.81
CA ILE A 46 13.50 8.17 6.98
C ILE A 46 13.53 9.58 7.57
N ALA A 47 12.67 10.49 7.09
CA ALA A 47 12.59 11.85 7.61
C ALA A 47 12.15 11.88 9.08
N MET A 48 11.24 10.98 9.49
CA MET A 48 10.80 10.86 10.87
C MET A 48 11.89 10.31 11.80
N THR A 49 12.67 9.33 11.35
CA THR A 49 13.72 8.68 12.15
C THR A 49 14.99 9.54 12.31
N ARG A 50 15.27 10.47 11.40
CA ARG A 50 16.42 11.40 11.48
C ARG A 50 16.19 12.67 12.30
N ARG A 51 14.98 12.86 12.86
CA ARG A 51 14.67 13.96 13.78
C ARG A 51 15.00 13.66 15.25
N MET A 52 15.70 12.55 15.51
CA MET A 52 16.30 12.20 16.79
C MET A 52 17.80 12.46 16.79
#